data_AF-A0A7C3L384-F1
#
_entry.id   AF-A0A7C3L384-F1
#
_cell.length_a   1.000
_cell.length_b   1.000
_cell.length_c   1.000
_cell.angle_alpha   90.00
_cell.angle_beta   90.00
_cell.angle_gamma   90.00
#
_symmetry.space_group_name_H-M   'P 1'
#
loop_
_entity.id
_entity.type
_entity.pdbx_description
1 polymer ?
#
loop_
_entity_poly.entity_id
_entity_poly.type
_entity_poly.pdbx_seq_one_letter_code
_entity_poly.pdbx_strand_id
1 'polypeptide(L)'
;MAQIHLSGKPGEFLDYTLTLPKKRRAPDTLVIYVHGFASHQKGEKVLYLKDRFTELGTAYLAFDHRGHGNSSGTMKELTITRNLEDLDVITKSKGAGFKRLVLIGSSMGGQTAAWYAARHPDLITANLLIAPGFRFLQNRLKELDTRWLKKLKAEGQITIKNGWVEVTIGKELLEDGQR
;
A
#
# COMPACT_ATOMS: atom_id res chain seq x y z
N MET A 1 -13.23 3.39 13.60
CA MET A 1 -12.34 2.77 12.59
C MET A 1 -11.30 1.96 13.33
N ALA A 2 -10.73 0.91 12.72
CA ALA A 2 -9.78 0.04 13.39
C ALA A 2 -8.35 0.45 13.02
N GLN A 3 -7.46 0.45 14.02
CA GLN A 3 -6.09 0.93 13.85
C GLN A 3 -5.08 -0.10 14.38
N ILE A 4 -3.90 -0.15 13.78
CA ILE A 4 -2.73 -0.86 14.31
C ILE A 4 -1.65 0.17 14.61
N HIS A 5 -1.20 0.24 15.87
CA HIS A 5 -0.08 1.09 16.26
C HIS A 5 1.26 0.40 15.96
N LEU A 6 2.21 1.17 15.42
CA LEU A 6 3.51 0.67 15.00
C LEU A 6 4.47 0.60 16.19
N SER A 7 5.00 -0.59 16.47
CA SER A 7 5.96 -0.79 17.56
C SER A 7 7.22 0.04 17.35
N GLY A 8 7.70 0.70 18.41
CA GLY A 8 8.89 1.55 18.36
C GLY A 8 8.71 2.88 17.63
N LYS A 9 7.51 3.21 17.14
CA LYS A 9 7.22 4.48 16.44
C LYS A 9 6.01 5.18 17.10
N PRO A 10 6.20 5.89 18.23
CA PRO A 10 5.11 6.53 18.96
C PRO A 10 4.29 7.47 18.06
N GLY A 11 2.96 7.33 18.13
CA GLY A 11 2.03 8.14 17.32
C GLY A 11 1.84 7.66 15.88
N GLU A 12 2.64 6.70 15.39
CA GLU A 12 2.41 6.10 14.08
C GLU A 12 1.44 4.92 14.17
N PHE A 13 0.46 4.92 13.27
CA PHE A 13 -0.55 3.88 13.13
C PHE A 13 -1.03 3.72 11.69
N LEU A 14 -1.62 2.56 11.42
CA LEU A 14 -2.28 2.19 10.17
C LEU A 14 -3.78 2.01 10.41
N ASP A 15 -4.61 2.77 9.69
CA ASP A 15 -6.05 2.57 9.64
C ASP A 15 -6.39 1.42 8.66
N TYR A 16 -7.28 0.54 9.06
CA TYR A 16 -7.68 -0.60 8.24
C TYR A 16 -9.13 -1.00 8.43
N THR A 17 -9.66 -1.70 7.43
CA THR A 17 -10.99 -2.30 7.42
C THR A 17 -10.87 -3.78 7.09
N LEU A 18 -11.17 -4.64 8.06
CA LEU A 18 -11.33 -6.09 7.86
C LEU A 18 -12.82 -6.41 7.71
N THR A 19 -13.18 -7.07 6.62
CA THR A 19 -14.55 -7.51 6.33
C THR A 19 -14.58 -9.03 6.28
N LEU A 20 -15.42 -9.63 7.12
CA LEU A 20 -15.66 -11.07 7.12
C LEU A 20 -16.88 -11.40 6.24
N PRO A 21 -16.84 -12.54 5.51
CA PRO A 21 -17.96 -12.97 4.69
C PRO A 21 -19.15 -13.43 5.53
N LYS A 22 -20.38 -13.07 5.12
CA LYS A 22 -21.60 -13.50 5.84
C LYS A 22 -21.88 -15.00 5.72
N LYS A 23 -21.53 -15.60 4.58
CA LYS A 23 -21.87 -17.00 4.23
C LYS A 23 -20.92 -18.05 4.81
N ARG A 24 -19.78 -17.64 5.41
CA ARG A 24 -18.76 -18.56 5.94
C ARG A 24 -18.28 -18.09 7.31
N ARG A 25 -18.61 -18.87 8.35
CA ARG A 25 -18.30 -18.52 9.75
C ARG A 25 -16.80 -18.47 10.06
N ALA A 26 -16.01 -19.29 9.37
CA ALA A 26 -14.55 -19.35 9.52
C ALA A 26 -13.90 -19.36 8.12
N PRO A 27 -13.66 -18.18 7.50
CA PRO A 27 -12.88 -18.08 6.27
C PRO A 27 -11.44 -18.53 6.54
N ASP A 28 -10.89 -19.37 5.66
CA ASP A 28 -9.49 -19.82 5.75
C ASP A 28 -8.50 -18.90 5.02
N THR A 29 -9.02 -17.98 4.22
CA THR A 29 -8.25 -17.11 3.33
C THR A 29 -8.53 -15.66 3.65
N LEU A 30 -7.46 -14.88 3.74
CA LEU A 30 -7.51 -13.43 3.80
C LEU A 30 -6.92 -12.84 2.51
N VAL A 31 -7.71 -12.01 1.85
CA VAL A 31 -7.25 -11.15 0.76
C VAL A 31 -6.91 -9.79 1.34
N ILE A 32 -5.69 -9.31 1.12
CA ILE A 32 -5.22 -7.98 1.54
C ILE A 32 -5.05 -7.11 0.29
N TYR A 33 -5.81 -6.02 0.22
CA TYR A 33 -5.70 -5.03 -0.84
C TYR A 33 -4.73 -3.91 -0.48
N VAL A 34 -3.76 -3.67 -1.36
CA VAL A 34 -2.68 -2.69 -1.24
C VAL A 34 -2.92 -1.57 -2.26
N HIS A 35 -3.29 -0.38 -1.79
CA HIS A 35 -3.68 0.73 -2.66
C HIS A 35 -2.49 1.41 -3.34
N GLY A 36 -2.81 2.18 -4.39
CA GLY A 36 -1.81 2.95 -5.15
C GLY A 36 -1.47 4.31 -4.53
N PHE A 37 -0.56 5.02 -5.20
CA PHE A 37 -0.14 6.37 -4.83
C PHE A 37 -1.35 7.33 -4.74
N ALA A 38 -1.40 8.13 -3.67
CA ALA A 38 -2.46 9.11 -3.43
C ALA A 38 -3.88 8.52 -3.49
N SER A 39 -4.01 7.25 -3.11
CA SER A 39 -5.28 6.51 -2.99
C SER A 39 -5.54 6.12 -1.52
N HIS A 40 -6.59 5.33 -1.27
CA HIS A 40 -6.98 4.93 0.08
C HIS A 40 -7.87 3.67 0.07
N GLN A 41 -8.06 3.06 1.23
CA GLN A 41 -8.79 1.80 1.46
C GLN A 41 -10.31 1.86 1.16
N LYS A 42 -10.85 3.06 0.91
CA LYS A 42 -12.28 3.29 0.60
C LYS A 42 -12.53 3.64 -0.87
N GLY A 43 -11.53 3.51 -1.74
CA GLY A 43 -11.68 3.77 -3.17
C GLY A 43 -12.62 2.76 -3.84
N GLU A 44 -13.22 3.17 -4.96
CA GLU A 44 -14.25 2.37 -5.68
C GLU A 44 -13.79 0.95 -6.02
N LYS A 45 -12.57 0.80 -6.57
CA LYS A 45 -11.98 -0.51 -6.88
C LYS A 45 -11.86 -1.39 -5.63
N VAL A 46 -11.52 -0.79 -4.49
CA VAL A 46 -11.32 -1.49 -3.22
C VAL A 46 -12.66 -2.02 -2.71
N LEU A 47 -13.69 -1.18 -2.75
CA LEU A 47 -15.04 -1.54 -2.31
C LEU A 47 -15.67 -2.59 -3.23
N TYR A 48 -15.50 -2.45 -4.55
CA TYR A 48 -15.96 -3.45 -5.52
C TYR A 48 -15.35 -4.83 -5.23
N LEU A 49 -14.02 -4.92 -5.09
CA LEU A 49 -13.36 -6.20 -4.82
C LEU A 49 -13.72 -6.76 -3.45
N LYS A 50 -13.85 -5.91 -2.42
CA LYS A 50 -14.35 -6.32 -1.10
C LYS A 50 -15.68 -7.07 -1.22
N ASP A 51 -16.65 -6.50 -1.92
CA ASP A 51 -17.96 -7.11 -2.07
C ASP A 51 -17.86 -8.45 -2.81
N ARG A 52 -17.12 -8.50 -3.92
CA ARG A 52 -16.94 -9.75 -4.69
C ARG A 52 -16.27 -10.87 -3.89
N PHE A 53 -15.20 -10.60 -3.16
CA PHE A 53 -14.51 -11.62 -2.38
C PHE A 53 -15.31 -12.09 -1.16
N THR A 54 -16.01 -11.17 -0.49
CA THR A 54 -16.84 -11.52 0.67
C THR A 54 -18.09 -12.30 0.29
N GLU A 55 -18.68 -12.04 -0.89
CA GLU A 55 -19.75 -12.86 -1.49
C GLU A 55 -19.30 -14.30 -1.75
N LEU A 56 -18.03 -14.48 -2.15
CA LEU A 56 -17.39 -15.79 -2.38
C LEU A 56 -16.92 -16.48 -1.09
N GLY A 57 -17.20 -15.92 0.09
CA GLY A 57 -16.83 -16.56 1.35
C GLY A 57 -15.38 -16.32 1.78
N THR A 58 -14.72 -15.30 1.26
CA THR A 58 -13.32 -14.95 1.59
C THR A 58 -13.27 -13.71 2.49
N ALA A 59 -12.36 -13.70 3.48
CA ALA A 59 -12.13 -12.48 4.26
C ALA A 59 -11.35 -11.47 3.42
N TYR A 60 -11.67 -10.19 3.57
CA TYR A 60 -11.07 -9.11 2.81
C TYR A 60 -10.61 -7.99 3.74
N LEU A 61 -9.37 -7.55 3.58
CA LEU A 61 -8.81 -6.42 4.31
C LEU A 61 -8.26 -5.39 3.32
N ALA A 62 -8.57 -4.13 3.58
CA ALA A 62 -7.87 -3.00 2.99
C ALA A 62 -7.37 -2.10 4.12
N PHE A 63 -6.27 -1.39 3.88
CA PHE A 63 -5.67 -0.49 4.85
C PHE A 63 -5.10 0.72 4.14
N ASP A 64 -4.93 1.82 4.87
CA ASP A 64 -4.22 3.00 4.38
C ASP A 64 -2.74 2.89 4.76
N HIS A 65 -1.83 3.03 3.79
CA HIS A 65 -0.41 3.24 4.09
C HIS A 65 -0.20 4.52 4.90
N ARG A 66 0.88 4.61 5.67
CA ARG A 66 1.25 5.89 6.29
C ARG A 66 1.35 6.99 5.23
N GLY A 67 0.86 8.19 5.58
CA GLY A 67 0.73 9.32 4.67
C GLY A 67 -0.49 9.29 3.75
N HIS A 68 -1.33 8.26 3.83
CA HIS A 68 -2.56 8.15 3.03
C HIS A 68 -3.79 7.98 3.91
N GLY A 69 -4.95 8.38 3.36
CA GLY A 69 -6.26 8.16 3.96
C GLY A 69 -6.31 8.62 5.43
N ASN A 70 -6.64 7.69 6.33
CA ASN A 70 -6.73 7.99 7.76
C ASN A 70 -5.54 7.49 8.58
N SER A 71 -4.51 6.93 7.95
CA SER A 71 -3.28 6.52 8.63
C SER A 71 -2.42 7.71 9.00
N SER A 72 -1.57 7.52 10.01
CA SER A 72 -0.60 8.54 10.45
C SER A 72 0.42 8.93 9.37
N GLY A 73 1.19 9.99 9.64
CA GLY A 73 2.30 10.43 8.78
C GLY A 73 1.85 11.25 7.58
N THR A 74 2.80 11.58 6.70
CA THR A 74 2.53 12.40 5.52
C THR A 74 3.11 11.79 4.24
N MET A 75 2.55 12.14 3.08
CA MET A 75 3.10 11.78 1.76
C MET A 75 4.53 12.28 1.55
N LYS A 76 4.96 13.33 2.27
CA LYS A 76 6.32 13.84 2.20
C LYS A 76 7.33 12.78 2.66
N GLU A 77 6.96 11.98 3.66
CA GLU A 77 7.77 10.92 4.25
C GLU A 77 7.58 9.56 3.54
N LEU A 78 6.95 9.55 2.37
CA LEU A 78 6.70 8.33 1.62
C LEU A 78 8.04 7.72 1.16
N THR A 79 8.25 6.45 1.46
CA THR A 79 9.35 5.65 0.89
C THR A 79 8.84 4.26 0.51
N ILE A 80 9.59 3.54 -0.32
CA ILE A 80 9.22 2.17 -0.71
C ILE A 80 9.37 1.22 0.48
N THR A 81 10.46 1.37 1.23
CA THR A 81 10.71 0.65 2.48
C THR A 81 9.57 0.86 3.49
N ARG A 82 9.09 2.09 3.67
CA ARG A 82 7.96 2.40 4.56
C ARG A 82 6.69 1.66 4.14
N ASN A 83 6.39 1.62 2.84
CA ASN A 83 5.24 0.86 2.33
C ASN A 83 5.38 -0.66 2.58
N LEU A 84 6.58 -1.21 2.45
CA LEU A 84 6.85 -2.62 2.75
C LEU A 84 6.70 -2.92 4.25
N GLU A 85 7.20 -2.04 5.12
CA GLU A 85 7.00 -2.13 6.58
C GLU A 85 5.51 -2.13 6.94
N ASP A 86 4.74 -1.23 6.34
CA ASP A 86 3.30 -1.12 6.60
C ASP A 86 2.57 -2.40 6.21
N LEU A 87 2.91 -2.95 5.03
CA LEU A 87 2.35 -4.21 4.56
C LEU A 87 2.77 -5.39 5.44
N ASP A 88 4.01 -5.43 5.93
CA ASP A 88 4.50 -6.45 6.85
C ASP A 88 3.67 -6.47 8.15
N VAL A 89 3.45 -5.29 8.74
CA VAL A 89 2.70 -5.13 9.98
C VAL A 89 1.25 -5.57 9.81
N ILE A 90 0.59 -5.16 8.72
CA ILE A 90 -0.77 -5.59 8.40
C ILE A 90 -0.84 -7.10 8.20
N THR A 91 0.07 -7.64 7.37
CA THR A 91 0.07 -9.05 7.00
C THR A 91 0.29 -9.94 8.23
N LYS A 92 1.30 -9.65 9.06
CA LYS A 92 1.58 -10.44 10.26
C LYS A 92 0.49 -10.29 11.32
N SER A 93 0.01 -9.08 11.55
CA SER A 93 -0.96 -8.81 12.62
C SER A 93 -2.38 -9.31 12.30
N LYS A 94 -2.77 -9.30 11.02
CA LYS A 94 -4.13 -9.68 10.60
C LYS A 94 -4.18 -11.00 9.84
N GLY A 95 -3.05 -11.49 9.35
CA GLY A 95 -2.94 -12.77 8.66
C GLY A 95 -2.75 -13.98 9.57
N ALA A 96 -2.30 -13.83 10.83
CA ALA A 96 -1.94 -14.95 11.71
C ALA A 96 -3.07 -15.98 11.96
N GLY A 97 -4.34 -15.60 11.79
CA GLY A 97 -5.49 -16.50 11.93
C GLY A 97 -5.94 -17.20 10.65
N PHE A 98 -5.27 -16.97 9.52
CA PHE A 98 -5.67 -17.46 8.21
C PHE A 98 -4.65 -18.46 7.66
N LYS A 99 -5.15 -19.49 6.95
CA LYS A 99 -4.31 -20.52 6.32
C LYS A 99 -3.69 -20.03 5.01
N ARG A 100 -4.37 -19.11 4.32
CA ARG A 100 -3.94 -18.57 3.02
C ARG A 100 -3.99 -17.06 3.05
N LEU A 101 -2.92 -16.43 2.58
CA LEU A 101 -2.82 -14.98 2.44
C LEU A 101 -2.64 -14.64 0.98
N VAL A 102 -3.53 -13.80 0.45
CA VAL A 102 -3.50 -13.35 -0.94
C VAL A 102 -3.34 -11.84 -0.96
N LEU A 103 -2.43 -11.34 -1.79
CA LEU A 103 -2.27 -9.90 -1.99
C LEU A 103 -2.95 -9.47 -3.29
N ILE A 104 -3.62 -8.32 -3.25
CA ILE A 104 -4.07 -7.61 -4.44
C ILE A 104 -3.44 -6.23 -4.40
N GLY A 105 -2.55 -5.94 -5.34
CA GLY A 105 -1.85 -4.66 -5.39
C GLY A 105 -2.19 -3.87 -6.66
N SER A 106 -2.50 -2.57 -6.51
CA SER A 106 -2.75 -1.68 -7.65
C SER A 106 -1.70 -0.56 -7.76
N SER A 107 -1.15 -0.33 -8.96
CA SER A 107 -0.14 0.72 -9.21
C SER A 107 1.04 0.62 -8.23
N MET A 108 1.33 1.67 -7.46
CA MET A 108 2.34 1.64 -6.38
C MET A 108 2.14 0.43 -5.44
N GLY A 109 0.90 0.14 -5.04
CA GLY A 109 0.59 -1.02 -4.20
C GLY A 109 0.81 -2.35 -4.92
N GLY A 110 0.75 -2.38 -6.26
CA GLY A 110 1.15 -3.52 -7.08
C GLY A 110 2.64 -3.80 -6.99
N GLN A 111 3.48 -2.76 -7.04
CA GLN A 111 4.91 -2.90 -6.80
C GLN A 111 5.18 -3.39 -5.38
N THR A 112 4.58 -2.75 -4.37
CA THR A 112 4.74 -3.14 -2.95
C THR A 112 4.33 -4.59 -2.71
N ALA A 113 3.16 -5.01 -3.19
CA ALA A 113 2.66 -6.37 -3.03
C ALA A 113 3.58 -7.39 -3.72
N ALA A 114 4.06 -7.10 -4.93
CA ALA A 114 4.97 -7.99 -5.64
C ALA A 114 6.31 -8.15 -4.92
N TRP A 115 6.92 -7.05 -4.47
CA TRP A 115 8.19 -7.08 -3.73
C TRP A 115 8.05 -7.78 -2.38
N TYR A 116 6.96 -7.54 -1.66
CA TYR A 116 6.69 -8.21 -0.40
C TYR A 116 6.50 -9.73 -0.61
N ALA A 117 5.68 -10.15 -1.57
CA ALA A 117 5.48 -11.57 -1.86
C ALA A 117 6.80 -12.26 -2.25
N ALA A 118 7.66 -11.62 -3.04
CA ALA A 118 8.97 -12.16 -3.41
C ALA A 118 9.91 -12.35 -2.21
N ARG A 119 9.79 -11.51 -1.17
CA ARG A 119 10.58 -11.62 0.08
C ARG A 119 9.98 -12.59 1.09
N HIS A 120 8.72 -12.99 0.91
CA HIS A 120 7.97 -13.85 1.82
C HIS A 120 7.23 -14.97 1.05
N PRO A 121 7.93 -15.78 0.24
CA PRO A 121 7.29 -16.77 -0.64
C PRO A 121 6.51 -17.84 0.13
N ASP A 122 6.93 -18.17 1.36
CA ASP A 122 6.26 -19.16 2.20
C ASP A 122 5.00 -18.60 2.89
N LEU A 123 4.87 -17.28 2.96
CA LEU A 123 3.76 -16.60 3.65
C LEU A 123 2.62 -16.23 2.69
N ILE A 124 2.95 -15.81 1.47
CA ILE A 124 1.98 -15.31 0.49
C ILE A 124 1.59 -16.41 -0.49
N THR A 125 0.34 -16.85 -0.42
CA THR A 125 -0.20 -17.94 -1.25
C THR A 125 -0.36 -17.53 -2.71
N ALA A 126 -0.78 -16.29 -2.97
CA ALA A 126 -0.98 -15.78 -4.33
C ALA A 126 -0.93 -14.24 -4.36
N ASN A 127 -0.69 -13.70 -5.56
CA ASN A 127 -0.65 -12.26 -5.79
C ASN A 127 -1.37 -11.89 -7.08
N LEU A 128 -2.26 -10.89 -7.03
CA LEU A 128 -2.93 -10.32 -8.19
C LEU A 128 -2.53 -8.86 -8.35
N LEU A 129 -1.92 -8.53 -9.49
CA LEU A 129 -1.35 -7.22 -9.75
C LEU A 129 -2.18 -6.46 -10.78
N ILE A 130 -2.62 -5.26 -10.42
CA ILE A 130 -3.42 -4.38 -11.28
C ILE A 130 -2.57 -3.18 -11.69
N ALA A 131 -2.13 -3.16 -12.95
CA ALA A 131 -1.25 -2.13 -13.52
C ALA A 131 -0.08 -1.79 -12.57
N PRO A 132 0.75 -2.78 -12.17
CA PRO A 132 1.77 -2.57 -11.16
C PRO A 132 2.74 -1.48 -11.59
N GLY A 133 3.00 -0.53 -10.68
CA GLY A 133 3.89 0.61 -10.89
C GLY A 133 5.35 0.20 -10.87
N PHE A 134 5.72 -0.94 -11.45
CA PHE A 134 7.10 -1.37 -11.51
C PHE A 134 7.95 -0.31 -12.17
N ARG A 135 9.04 0.01 -11.50
CA ARG A 135 9.97 1.05 -11.94
C ARG A 135 9.30 2.41 -12.10
N PHE A 136 8.16 2.69 -11.46
CA PHE A 136 7.42 3.94 -11.64
C PHE A 136 8.32 5.14 -11.36
N LEU A 137 9.04 5.13 -10.24
CA LEU A 137 10.00 6.18 -9.92
C LEU A 137 11.11 6.27 -10.97
N GLN A 138 11.71 5.16 -11.39
CA GLN A 138 12.80 5.17 -12.39
C GLN A 138 12.33 5.59 -13.79
N ASN A 139 11.11 5.22 -14.20
CA ASN A 139 10.53 5.60 -15.48
C ASN A 139 10.13 7.08 -15.46
N ARG A 140 9.50 7.54 -14.37
CA ARG A 140 9.22 8.96 -14.17
C ARG A 140 10.51 9.77 -14.09
N LEU A 141 11.55 9.29 -13.43
CA LEU A 141 12.87 9.94 -13.42
C LEU A 141 13.47 10.12 -14.82
N LYS A 142 13.21 9.19 -15.75
CA LYS A 142 13.65 9.31 -17.15
C LYS A 142 12.81 10.32 -17.95
N GLU A 143 11.52 10.41 -17.67
CA GLU A 143 10.60 11.37 -18.30
C GLU A 143 10.70 12.79 -17.70
N LEU A 144 11.14 12.88 -16.45
CA LEU A 144 11.27 14.13 -15.71
C LEU A 144 12.62 14.79 -16.07
N ASP A 145 12.59 15.48 -17.20
CA ASP A 145 13.58 16.47 -17.59
C ASP A 145 13.97 17.35 -16.39
N THR A 146 15.27 17.64 -16.32
CA THR A 146 16.14 18.13 -15.26
C THR A 146 15.56 19.10 -14.21
N ARG A 147 14.47 19.82 -14.48
CA ARG A 147 13.86 20.80 -13.58
C ARG A 147 13.24 20.16 -12.32
N TRP A 148 12.53 19.05 -12.46
CA TRP A 148 11.92 18.34 -11.32
C TRP A 148 12.99 17.77 -10.39
N LEU A 149 14.00 17.11 -10.99
CA LEU A 149 15.15 16.58 -10.26
C LEU A 149 15.99 17.68 -9.59
N LYS A 150 16.24 18.80 -10.28
CA LYS A 150 16.93 19.97 -9.69
C LYS A 150 16.13 20.55 -8.52
N LYS A 151 14.83 20.72 -8.68
CA LYS A 151 13.95 21.23 -7.61
C LYS A 151 13.93 20.29 -6.41
N LEU A 152 13.77 18.99 -6.63
CA LEU A 152 13.77 18.01 -5.55
C LEU A 152 15.12 17.91 -4.84
N LYS A 153 16.24 18.04 -5.57
CA LYS A 153 17.58 18.14 -4.98
C LYS A 153 17.78 19.43 -4.18
N ALA A 154 17.28 20.57 -4.66
CA ALA A 154 17.45 21.87 -4.02
C ALA A 154 16.54 22.07 -2.81
N GLU A 155 15.28 21.63 -2.90
CA GLU A 155 14.23 21.88 -1.90
C GLU A 155 13.97 20.67 -1.00
N GLY A 156 14.50 19.49 -1.34
CA GLY A 156 14.29 18.24 -0.60
C GLY A 156 12.89 17.64 -0.73
N GLN A 157 11.97 18.32 -1.42
CA GLN A 157 10.61 17.88 -1.65
C GLN A 157 10.05 18.46 -2.95
N ILE A 158 8.93 17.91 -3.43
CA ILE A 158 8.23 18.46 -4.59
C ILE A 158 6.73 18.18 -4.51
N THR A 159 5.93 19.15 -4.96
CA THR A 159 4.47 19.03 -5.03
C THR A 159 4.05 18.58 -6.43
N ILE A 160 3.36 17.44 -6.50
CA ILE A 160 2.66 16.95 -7.69
C ILE A 160 1.24 17.49 -7.65
N LYS A 161 0.89 18.32 -8.63
CA LYS A 161 -0.47 18.85 -8.82
C LYS A 161 -0.96 18.52 -10.22
N ASN A 162 -2.07 17.80 -10.31
CA ASN A 162 -2.79 17.53 -11.55
C ASN A 162 -4.30 17.53 -11.29
N GLY A 163 -5.12 17.18 -12.28
CA GLY A 163 -6.59 17.18 -12.16
C GLY A 163 -7.16 16.17 -11.14
N TRP A 164 -6.32 15.30 -10.57
CA TRP A 164 -6.73 14.23 -9.67
C TRP A 164 -6.15 14.36 -8.26
N VAL A 165 -4.92 14.88 -8.12
CA VAL A 165 -4.19 14.91 -6.85
C VAL A 165 -3.35 16.17 -6.70
N GLU A 166 -3.24 16.64 -5.46
CA GLU A 166 -2.29 17.66 -5.01
C GLU A 166 -1.56 17.11 -3.78
N VAL A 167 -0.34 16.61 -3.97
CA VAL A 167 0.44 15.93 -2.91
C VAL A 167 1.91 16.34 -2.96
N THR A 168 2.52 16.48 -1.79
CA THR A 168 3.96 16.74 -1.65
C THR A 168 4.68 15.44 -1.31
N ILE A 169 5.74 15.14 -2.04
CA ILE A 169 6.64 13.98 -1.81
C ILE A 169 8.04 14.48 -1.47
N GLY A 170 8.73 13.78 -0.58
CA GLY A 170 10.14 14.02 -0.23
C GLY A 170 11.12 13.37 -1.20
N LYS A 171 12.36 13.84 -1.21
CA LYS A 171 13.46 13.25 -1.99
C LYS A 171 13.77 11.81 -1.56
N GLU A 172 13.45 11.48 -0.32
CA GLU A 172 13.69 10.17 0.31
C GLU A 172 13.00 9.04 -0.48
N LEU A 173 11.86 9.32 -1.11
CA LEU A 173 11.19 8.36 -1.98
C LEU A 173 12.09 7.90 -3.15
N LEU A 174 12.86 8.83 -3.72
CA LEU A 174 13.80 8.53 -4.81
C LEU A 174 15.05 7.83 -4.29
N GLU A 175 15.61 8.35 -3.21
CA GLU A 175 16.83 7.80 -2.60
C GLU A 175 16.62 6.36 -2.13
N ASP A 176 15.46 6.06 -1.55
CA ASP A 176 15.06 4.73 -1.12
C ASP A 176 14.77 3.80 -2.30
N GLY A 177 14.14 4.31 -3.37
CA GLY A 177 13.83 3.51 -4.55
C GLY A 177 15.01 3.14 -5.44
N GLN A 178 16.21 3.67 -5.17
CA GLN A 178 17.45 3.30 -5.86
C GLN A 178 18.26 2.20 -5.16
N ARG A 179 17.83 1.79 -3.96
CA ARG A 179 18.43 0.70 -3.18
C ARG A 179 17.85 -0.65 -3.60
#